data_AF-A0A7V1BXE9-F1
#
_entry.id   AF-A0A7V1BXE9-F1
#
_cell.length_a   1.000
_cell.length_b   1.000
_cell.length_c   1.000
_cell.angle_alpha   90.00
_cell.angle_beta   90.00
_cell.angle_gamma   90.00
#
_symmetry.space_group_name_H-M   'P 1'
#
loop_
_entity.id
_entity.type
_entity.pdbx_description
1 polymer ?
#
loop_
_entity_poly.entity_id
_entity_poly.type
_entity_poly.pdbx_seq_one_letter_code
_entity_poly.pdbx_strand_id
1 'polypeptide(L)'
;SQMVSFLKTDHSEIQATNEKIGASLLDCLWHCEKPLLRTAPIPLFLLSDVVRESGYKVVLTGEGADEVFGGYNIFREAKVRRFWAKYPNSQSRAGLVGQLYPYIFNNPRLKRTLQSFFAKGLDKTDNPIFSHLIRWENTSRIKTFFSKELVAEVGSYDGYDQVKQNLPADYEKWDYLSKAQYLEMTIFLSNYLISSQGDRVAMAHSVEIRLPYLDPRLMDFMGRVPAKW
;
A
#
# COMPACT_ATOMS: atom_id res chain seq x y z
N SER A 1 14.45 -21.19 -4.87
CA SER A 1 14.43 -19.97 -5.71
C SER A 1 15.85 -19.57 -6.15
N GLN A 2 16.02 -18.69 -7.15
CA GLN A 2 17.35 -18.19 -7.57
C GLN A 2 18.11 -17.50 -6.42
N MET A 3 17.39 -16.76 -5.56
CA MET A 3 17.96 -16.07 -4.40
C MET A 3 18.53 -17.03 -3.35
N VAL A 4 17.81 -18.11 -3.04
CA VAL A 4 18.26 -19.15 -2.08
C VAL A 4 19.54 -19.81 -2.56
N SER A 5 19.63 -20.12 -3.87
CA SER A 5 20.82 -20.70 -4.47
C SER A 5 22.01 -19.74 -4.44
N PHE A 6 21.78 -18.44 -4.68
CA PHE A 6 22.82 -17.41 -4.65
C PHE A 6 23.35 -17.15 -3.24
N LEU A 7 22.47 -16.97 -2.25
CA LEU A 7 22.83 -16.67 -0.86
C LEU A 7 23.19 -17.91 -0.04
N LYS A 8 22.91 -19.11 -0.55
CA LYS A 8 23.12 -20.41 0.11
C LYS A 8 22.49 -20.47 1.51
N THR A 9 21.26 -20.02 1.62
CA THR A 9 20.49 -20.03 2.88
C THR A 9 19.84 -21.37 3.13
N ASP A 10 19.68 -21.73 4.41
CA ASP A 10 18.69 -22.74 4.81
C ASP A 10 17.29 -22.16 4.57
N HIS A 11 16.47 -22.84 3.76
CA HIS A 11 15.24 -22.28 3.22
C HIS A 11 14.06 -23.22 3.40
N SER A 12 13.03 -22.70 4.06
CA SER A 12 11.72 -23.33 4.17
C SER A 12 10.70 -22.56 3.34
N GLU A 13 9.79 -23.29 2.71
CA GLU A 13 8.67 -22.74 1.96
C GLU A 13 7.35 -23.27 2.54
N ILE A 14 6.35 -22.40 2.59
CA ILE A 14 5.00 -22.76 2.99
C ILE A 14 4.00 -22.31 1.95
N GLN A 15 2.94 -23.09 1.76
CA GLN A 15 1.85 -22.73 0.86
C GLN A 15 0.62 -22.30 1.66
N ALA A 16 0.21 -21.04 1.46
CA ALA A 16 -1.04 -20.49 1.97
C ALA A 16 -2.17 -20.74 0.96
N THR A 17 -2.84 -21.89 1.07
CA THR A 17 -4.00 -22.22 0.23
C THR A 17 -5.22 -21.38 0.59
N ASN A 18 -6.19 -21.24 -0.31
CA ASN A 18 -7.44 -20.53 -0.03
C ASN A 18 -8.19 -21.12 1.19
N GLU A 19 -8.12 -22.44 1.36
CA GLU A 19 -8.70 -23.13 2.51
C GLU A 19 -8.03 -22.69 3.82
N LYS A 20 -6.69 -22.71 3.88
CA LYS A 20 -5.94 -22.22 5.05
C LYS A 20 -6.21 -20.73 5.33
N ILE A 21 -6.27 -19.91 4.27
CA ILE A 21 -6.59 -18.48 4.40
C ILE A 21 -7.99 -18.29 4.98
N GLY A 22 -8.98 -19.06 4.50
CA GLY A 22 -10.35 -19.01 5.01
C GLY A 22 -10.45 -19.47 6.47
N ALA A 23 -9.77 -20.56 6.82
CA ALA A 23 -9.78 -21.11 8.17
C ALA A 23 -9.14 -20.16 9.20
N SER A 24 -8.05 -19.47 8.83
CA SER A 24 -7.33 -18.56 9.74
C SER A 24 -7.84 -17.12 9.73
N LEU A 25 -8.91 -16.81 8.98
CA LEU A 25 -9.40 -15.44 8.82
C LEU A 25 -9.81 -14.82 10.17
N LEU A 26 -10.59 -15.54 10.99
CA LEU A 26 -11.12 -15.01 12.25
C LEU A 26 -10.00 -14.81 13.28
N ASP A 27 -9.07 -15.75 13.38
CA ASP A 27 -7.93 -15.64 14.30
C ASP A 27 -7.02 -14.47 13.91
N CYS A 28 -6.68 -14.37 12.62
CA CYS A 28 -5.89 -13.24 12.11
C CYS A 28 -6.59 -11.90 12.35
N LEU A 29 -7.92 -11.83 12.12
CA LEU A 29 -8.69 -10.62 12.37
C LEU A 29 -8.73 -10.23 13.86
N TRP A 30 -8.88 -11.22 14.74
CA TRP A 30 -8.82 -11.03 16.20
C TRP A 30 -7.51 -10.37 16.60
N HIS A 31 -6.37 -10.90 16.15
CA HIS A 31 -5.05 -10.34 16.44
C HIS A 31 -4.82 -8.98 15.77
N CYS A 32 -5.41 -8.73 14.61
CA CYS A 32 -5.31 -7.44 13.94
C CYS A 32 -6.02 -6.31 14.68
N GLU A 33 -7.04 -6.61 15.48
CA GLU A 33 -7.92 -5.67 16.21
C GLU A 33 -8.42 -4.49 15.35
N LYS A 34 -8.55 -4.68 14.05
CA LYS A 34 -9.08 -3.70 13.10
C LYS A 34 -9.59 -4.37 11.82
N PRO A 35 -10.47 -3.72 11.05
CA PRO A 35 -10.94 -4.26 9.78
C PRO A 35 -9.80 -4.52 8.79
N LEU A 36 -9.83 -5.69 8.14
CA LEU A 36 -8.91 -6.02 7.06
C LEU A 36 -9.48 -5.60 5.70
N LEU A 37 -8.69 -4.83 4.95
CA LEU A 37 -9.04 -4.42 3.58
C LEU A 37 -8.63 -5.43 2.52
N ARG A 38 -7.75 -6.38 2.89
CA ARG A 38 -7.22 -7.45 2.02
C ARG A 38 -6.84 -8.67 2.86
N THR A 39 -6.74 -9.83 2.23
CA THR A 39 -6.34 -11.10 2.86
C THR A 39 -4.84 -11.25 3.09
N ALA A 40 -4.02 -10.32 2.59
CA ALA A 40 -2.55 -10.34 2.68
C ALA A 40 -1.96 -10.49 4.11
N PRO A 41 -2.60 -10.00 5.19
CA PRO A 41 -2.22 -10.34 6.56
C PRO A 41 -2.18 -11.84 6.89
N ILE A 42 -3.07 -12.64 6.32
CA ILE A 42 -3.26 -14.04 6.73
C ILE A 42 -2.07 -14.93 6.33
N PRO A 43 -1.48 -14.81 5.13
CA PRO A 43 -0.22 -15.49 4.83
C PRO A 43 0.92 -15.15 5.79
N LEU A 44 1.03 -13.89 6.25
CA LEU A 44 2.05 -13.51 7.24
C LEU A 44 1.76 -14.13 8.60
N PHE A 45 0.49 -14.24 9.00
CA PHE A 45 0.05 -14.93 10.21
C PHE A 45 0.54 -16.38 10.20
N LEU A 46 0.19 -17.11 9.13
CA LEU A 46 0.60 -18.50 8.92
C LEU A 46 2.13 -18.67 8.86
N LEU A 47 2.83 -17.73 8.22
CA LEU A 47 4.29 -17.76 8.16
C LEU A 47 4.92 -17.55 9.53
N SER A 48 4.35 -16.68 10.35
CA SER A 48 4.86 -16.36 11.68
C SER A 48 4.76 -17.57 12.62
N ASP A 49 3.73 -18.39 12.47
CA ASP A 49 3.60 -19.66 13.19
C ASP A 49 4.76 -20.61 12.86
N VAL A 50 5.03 -20.82 11.57
CA VAL A 50 6.11 -21.70 11.11
C VAL A 50 7.50 -21.17 11.50
N VAL A 51 7.70 -19.85 11.45
CA VAL A 51 8.93 -19.21 11.97
C VAL A 51 9.13 -19.53 13.45
N ARG A 52 8.06 -19.45 14.24
CA ARG A 52 8.10 -19.77 15.66
C ARG A 52 8.36 -21.24 15.92
N GLU A 53 7.69 -22.15 15.22
CA GLU A 53 7.90 -23.60 15.30
C GLU A 53 9.34 -23.99 14.93
N SER A 54 9.94 -23.24 14.01
CA SER A 54 11.35 -23.39 13.60
C SER A 54 12.34 -22.85 14.64
N GLY A 55 11.87 -22.34 15.79
CA GLY A 55 12.71 -21.86 16.89
C GLY A 55 13.16 -20.41 16.77
N TYR A 56 12.73 -19.67 15.74
CA TYR A 56 13.07 -18.26 15.56
C TYR A 56 12.05 -17.36 16.27
N LYS A 57 12.55 -16.26 16.85
CA LYS A 57 11.72 -15.26 17.55
C LYS A 57 11.85 -13.87 16.97
N VAL A 58 12.87 -13.64 16.14
CA VAL A 58 13.19 -12.36 15.53
C VAL A 58 13.50 -12.59 14.07
N VAL A 59 12.89 -11.83 13.17
CA VAL A 59 13.12 -11.89 11.72
C VAL A 59 13.33 -10.50 11.14
N LEU A 60 14.12 -10.41 10.07
CA LEU A 60 14.23 -9.20 9.26
C LEU A 60 13.21 -9.26 8.13
N THR A 61 12.44 -8.19 7.93
CA THR A 61 11.52 -8.08 6.80
C THR A 61 11.85 -6.88 5.92
N GLY A 62 11.33 -6.88 4.70
CA GLY A 62 11.55 -5.82 3.72
C GLY A 62 10.53 -4.67 3.77
N GLU A 63 9.62 -4.67 4.74
CA GLU A 63 8.57 -3.64 4.82
C GLU A 63 9.19 -2.24 5.02
N GLY A 64 8.60 -1.22 4.40
CA GLY A 64 9.12 0.14 4.37
C GLY A 64 10.03 0.47 3.19
N ALA A 65 10.54 -0.52 2.46
CA ALA A 65 11.42 -0.28 1.31
C ALA A 65 10.72 0.50 0.20
N ASP A 66 9.51 0.10 -0.17
CA ASP A 66 8.78 0.71 -1.28
C ASP A 66 8.41 2.16 -0.97
N GLU A 67 8.06 2.47 0.28
CA GLU A 67 7.78 3.83 0.74
C GLU A 67 9.02 4.71 0.69
N VAL A 68 10.16 4.21 1.17
CA VAL A 68 11.42 4.96 1.25
C VAL A 68 12.05 5.16 -0.13
N PHE A 69 12.03 4.15 -1.00
CA PHE A 69 12.70 4.18 -2.30
C PHE A 69 11.76 4.50 -3.48
N GLY A 70 10.46 4.68 -3.26
CA GLY A 70 9.51 4.97 -4.34
C GLY A 70 9.19 3.74 -5.21
N GLY A 71 9.12 2.56 -4.60
CA GLY A 71 8.92 1.27 -5.29
C GLY A 71 7.49 1.04 -5.81
N TYR A 72 6.48 1.69 -5.23
CA TYR A 72 5.09 1.50 -5.64
C TYR A 72 4.70 2.18 -6.96
N ASN A 73 3.85 1.50 -7.71
CA ASN A 73 3.27 2.03 -8.94
C ASN A 73 2.45 3.32 -8.72
N ILE A 74 1.87 3.54 -7.53
CA ILE A 74 1.11 4.77 -7.22
C ILE A 74 1.95 6.04 -7.45
N PHE A 75 3.26 5.99 -7.17
CA PHE A 75 4.17 7.11 -7.39
C PHE A 75 4.32 7.42 -8.89
N ARG A 76 4.50 6.38 -9.70
CA ARG A 76 4.63 6.50 -11.16
C ARG A 76 3.30 6.89 -11.82
N GLU A 77 2.19 6.34 -11.34
CA GLU A 77 0.85 6.70 -11.78
C GLU A 77 0.54 8.16 -11.53
N ALA A 78 0.90 8.71 -10.37
CA ALA A 78 0.67 10.10 -10.07
C ALA A 78 1.38 11.02 -11.07
N LYS A 79 2.58 10.63 -11.52
CA LYS A 79 3.33 11.32 -12.60
C LYS A 79 2.65 11.16 -13.96
N VAL A 80 2.28 9.93 -14.33
CA VAL A 80 1.61 9.63 -15.61
C VAL A 80 0.26 10.33 -15.71
N ARG A 81 -0.56 10.30 -14.65
CA ARG A 81 -1.89 10.95 -14.61
C ARG A 81 -1.76 12.46 -14.71
N ARG A 82 -0.79 13.10 -14.05
CA ARG A 82 -0.54 14.55 -14.23
C ARG A 82 -0.10 14.91 -15.64
N PHE A 83 0.73 14.07 -16.25
CA PHE A 83 1.07 14.25 -17.66
C PHE A 83 -0.16 14.08 -18.56
N TRP A 84 -1.01 13.09 -18.29
CA TRP A 84 -2.25 12.86 -19.03
C TRP A 84 -3.26 13.99 -18.86
N ALA A 85 -3.41 14.55 -17.66
CA ALA A 85 -4.33 15.64 -17.34
C ALA A 85 -4.16 16.89 -18.22
N LYS A 86 -2.95 17.16 -18.72
CA LYS A 86 -2.70 18.27 -19.66
C LYS A 86 -3.47 18.13 -20.98
N TYR A 87 -3.74 16.89 -21.41
CA TYR A 87 -4.52 16.57 -22.62
C TYR A 87 -5.38 15.32 -22.36
N PRO A 88 -6.51 15.45 -21.65
CA PRO A 88 -7.30 14.31 -21.17
C PRO A 88 -7.80 13.39 -22.29
N ASN A 89 -8.04 13.94 -23.48
CA ASN A 89 -8.51 13.18 -24.65
C ASN A 89 -7.40 12.41 -25.39
N SER A 90 -6.14 12.52 -24.95
CA SER A 90 -5.00 11.89 -25.62
C SER A 90 -4.92 10.38 -25.34
N GLN A 91 -5.13 9.58 -26.39
CA GLN A 91 -5.03 8.12 -26.32
C GLN A 91 -3.60 7.63 -26.05
N SER A 92 -2.59 8.33 -26.55
CA SER A 92 -1.19 7.98 -26.30
C SER A 92 -0.80 8.20 -24.83
N ARG A 93 -1.27 9.29 -24.21
CA ARG A 93 -1.06 9.54 -22.77
C ARG A 93 -1.79 8.54 -21.89
N ALA A 94 -3.04 8.21 -22.25
CA ALA A 94 -3.78 7.13 -21.60
C ALA A 94 -3.07 5.76 -21.73
N GLY A 95 -2.33 5.55 -22.82
CA GLY A 95 -1.55 4.33 -23.06
C GLY A 95 -0.39 4.12 -22.09
N LEU A 96 0.20 5.18 -21.54
CA LEU A 96 1.34 5.10 -20.61
C LEU A 96 0.99 4.41 -19.30
N VAL A 97 -0.27 4.51 -18.85
CA VAL A 97 -0.77 3.76 -17.71
C VAL A 97 -0.57 2.25 -17.90
N GLY A 98 -0.66 1.77 -19.14
CA GLY A 98 -0.45 0.35 -19.42
C GLY A 98 0.98 -0.14 -19.32
N GLN A 99 1.96 0.75 -19.41
CA GLN A 99 3.35 0.40 -19.18
C GLN A 99 3.65 0.14 -17.70
N LEU A 100 2.82 0.67 -16.79
CA LEU A 100 2.95 0.44 -15.35
C LEU A 100 2.38 -0.92 -14.92
N TYR A 101 1.50 -1.50 -15.74
CA TYR A 101 0.69 -2.65 -15.39
C TYR A 101 0.74 -3.77 -16.45
N PRO A 102 1.88 -4.14 -17.05
CA PRO A 102 1.93 -4.99 -18.23
C PRO A 102 1.21 -6.33 -18.07
N TYR A 103 1.20 -6.89 -16.85
CA TYR A 103 0.53 -8.14 -16.49
C TYR A 103 -1.02 -8.08 -16.57
N ILE A 104 -1.63 -6.90 -16.47
CA ILE A 104 -3.09 -6.71 -16.61
C ILE A 104 -3.49 -6.58 -18.11
N PHE A 105 -2.52 -6.29 -18.99
CA PHE A 105 -2.78 -5.79 -20.35
C PHE A 105 -2.90 -6.87 -21.44
N ASN A 106 -2.87 -8.15 -21.08
CA ASN A 106 -3.08 -9.24 -22.05
C ASN A 106 -4.54 -9.31 -22.57
N ASN A 107 -5.47 -8.51 -22.03
CA ASN A 107 -6.86 -8.45 -22.45
C ASN A 107 -7.28 -7.01 -22.84
N PRO A 108 -7.70 -6.76 -24.12
CA PRO A 108 -8.13 -5.44 -24.59
C PRO A 108 -9.28 -4.81 -23.80
N ARG A 109 -10.20 -5.62 -23.24
CA ARG A 109 -11.29 -5.11 -22.41
C ARG A 109 -10.76 -4.57 -21.08
N LEU A 110 -9.85 -5.29 -20.44
CA LEU A 110 -9.21 -4.87 -19.19
C LEU A 110 -8.42 -3.58 -19.38
N LYS A 111 -7.73 -3.44 -20.52
CA LYS A 111 -7.03 -2.20 -20.90
C LYS A 111 -7.97 -0.98 -20.87
N ARG A 112 -9.15 -1.06 -21.51
CA ARG A 112 -10.10 0.06 -21.55
C ARG A 112 -10.70 0.37 -20.18
N THR A 113 -11.04 -0.66 -19.41
CA THR A 113 -11.53 -0.51 -18.03
C THR A 113 -10.49 0.19 -17.15
N LEU A 114 -9.22 -0.22 -17.25
CA LEU A 114 -8.15 0.34 -16.45
C LEU A 114 -7.84 1.79 -16.85
N GLN A 115 -7.85 2.11 -18.15
CA GLN A 115 -7.75 3.51 -18.61
C GLN A 115 -8.89 4.36 -18.06
N SER A 116 -10.14 3.87 -18.12
CA SER A 116 -11.30 4.57 -17.55
C SER A 116 -11.17 4.77 -16.05
N PHE A 117 -10.64 3.78 -15.32
CA PHE A 117 -10.31 3.91 -13.91
C PHE A 117 -9.33 5.07 -13.69
N PHE A 118 -8.16 5.05 -14.33
CA PHE A 118 -7.11 6.06 -14.13
C PHE A 118 -7.42 7.45 -14.70
N ALA A 119 -8.39 7.57 -15.61
CA ALA A 119 -8.90 8.84 -16.13
C ALA A 119 -9.72 9.63 -15.10
N LYS A 120 -10.15 9.01 -14.00
CA LYS A 120 -10.93 9.70 -12.96
C LYS A 120 -10.08 10.78 -12.28
N GLY A 121 -10.68 11.95 -12.08
CA GLY A 121 -10.09 13.05 -11.34
C GLY A 121 -8.89 13.72 -12.00
N LEU A 122 -8.69 13.58 -13.32
CA LEU A 122 -7.62 14.27 -14.05
C LEU A 122 -7.73 15.81 -13.98
N ASP A 123 -8.91 16.33 -13.67
CA ASP A 123 -9.21 17.74 -13.39
C ASP A 123 -8.75 18.21 -12.00
N LYS A 124 -8.37 17.29 -11.11
CA LYS A 124 -8.03 17.58 -9.71
C LYS A 124 -6.52 17.56 -9.43
N THR A 125 -5.67 17.85 -10.41
CA THR A 125 -4.20 17.70 -10.28
C THR A 125 -3.56 18.57 -9.21
N ASP A 126 -4.21 19.68 -8.86
CA ASP A 126 -3.77 20.62 -7.83
C ASP A 126 -4.18 20.16 -6.41
N ASN A 127 -4.96 19.08 -6.30
CA ASN A 127 -5.34 18.55 -5.01
C ASN A 127 -4.11 17.93 -4.30
N PRO A 128 -3.82 18.30 -3.03
CA PRO A 128 -2.65 17.82 -2.30
C PRO A 128 -2.59 16.28 -2.14
N ILE A 129 -3.75 15.61 -2.19
CA ILE A 129 -3.89 14.16 -2.05
C ILE A 129 -4.17 13.44 -3.39
N PHE A 130 -3.91 14.10 -4.53
CA PHE A 130 -4.24 13.61 -5.88
C PHE A 130 -3.72 12.19 -6.20
N SER A 131 -2.55 11.82 -5.68
CA SER A 131 -1.97 10.48 -5.90
C SER A 131 -2.87 9.35 -5.36
N HIS A 132 -3.61 9.62 -4.28
CA HIS A 132 -4.38 8.63 -3.55
C HIS A 132 -5.89 8.69 -3.82
N LEU A 133 -6.43 9.84 -4.25
CA LEU A 133 -7.87 10.07 -4.45
C LEU A 133 -8.58 8.91 -5.16
N ILE A 134 -8.03 8.45 -6.29
CA ILE A 134 -8.63 7.38 -7.08
C ILE A 134 -8.79 6.07 -6.30
N ARG A 135 -7.80 5.72 -5.45
CA ARG A 135 -7.82 4.51 -4.62
C ARG A 135 -8.79 4.69 -3.46
N TRP A 136 -8.76 5.85 -2.81
CA TRP A 136 -9.65 6.13 -1.70
C TRP A 136 -11.12 6.20 -2.12
N GLU A 137 -11.43 6.83 -3.26
CA GLU A 137 -12.78 6.84 -3.85
C GLU A 137 -13.24 5.43 -4.26
N ASN A 138 -12.31 4.58 -4.72
CA ASN A 138 -12.65 3.19 -5.03
C ASN A 138 -12.93 2.38 -3.76
N THR A 139 -12.06 2.51 -2.75
CA THR A 139 -12.20 1.80 -1.47
C THR A 139 -13.37 2.34 -0.65
N SER A 140 -13.77 3.61 -0.79
CA SER A 140 -14.91 4.17 -0.05
C SER A 140 -16.23 3.47 -0.37
N ARG A 141 -16.31 2.70 -1.46
CA ARG A 141 -17.46 1.84 -1.79
C ARG A 141 -17.72 0.78 -0.73
N ILE A 142 -16.71 0.33 0.03
CA ILE A 142 -16.91 -0.65 1.10
C ILE A 142 -17.82 -0.12 2.22
N LYS A 143 -17.97 1.21 2.34
CA LYS A 143 -18.89 1.82 3.30
C LYS A 143 -20.35 1.41 3.06
N THR A 144 -20.70 0.86 1.90
CA THR A 144 -22.03 0.28 1.66
C THR A 144 -22.32 -0.95 2.52
N PHE A 145 -21.28 -1.60 3.07
CA PHE A 145 -21.42 -2.73 3.98
C PHE A 145 -21.48 -2.31 5.46
N PHE A 146 -21.38 -1.01 5.76
CA PHE A 146 -21.46 -0.54 7.13
C PHE A 146 -22.90 -0.62 7.64
N SER A 147 -23.05 -0.91 8.92
CA SER A 147 -24.37 -0.87 9.57
C SER A 147 -24.91 0.56 9.60
N LYS A 148 -26.23 0.70 9.73
CA LYS A 148 -26.86 2.04 9.80
C LYS A 148 -26.39 2.79 11.04
N GLU A 149 -26.16 2.06 12.13
CA GLU A 149 -25.68 2.56 13.41
C GLU A 149 -24.28 3.16 13.26
N LEU A 150 -23.35 2.44 12.60
CA LEU A 150 -22.00 2.93 12.35
C LEU A 150 -22.00 4.16 11.44
N VAL A 151 -22.85 4.16 10.40
CA VAL A 151 -23.00 5.33 9.51
C VAL A 151 -23.51 6.55 10.27
N ALA A 152 -24.48 6.36 11.19
CA ALA A 152 -24.99 7.44 12.02
C ALA A 152 -23.94 7.96 13.01
N GLU A 153 -23.14 7.06 13.60
CA GLU A 153 -22.05 7.42 14.53
C GLU A 153 -20.93 8.21 13.84
N VAL A 154 -20.53 7.80 12.63
CA VAL A 154 -19.55 8.55 11.82
C VAL A 154 -20.06 9.95 11.47
N GLY A 155 -21.36 10.11 11.24
CA GLY A 155 -22.00 11.41 11.03
C GLY A 155 -21.38 12.19 9.86
N SER A 156 -20.94 13.42 10.12
CA SER A 156 -20.34 14.32 9.12
C SER A 156 -18.82 14.22 9.02
N TYR A 157 -18.19 13.24 9.68
CA TYR A 157 -16.75 13.09 9.65
C TYR A 157 -16.23 12.77 8.23
N ASP A 158 -15.32 13.63 7.74
CA ASP A 158 -14.62 13.42 6.48
C ASP A 158 -13.12 13.17 6.71
N GLY A 159 -12.70 11.92 6.48
CA GLY A 159 -11.30 11.53 6.52
C GLY A 159 -10.43 12.23 5.47
N TYR A 160 -10.99 12.67 4.34
CA TYR A 160 -10.23 13.43 3.35
C TYR A 160 -9.82 14.81 3.91
N ASP A 161 -10.70 15.47 4.65
CA ASP A 161 -10.43 16.77 5.24
C ASP A 161 -9.49 16.65 6.44
N GLN A 162 -9.64 15.63 7.27
CA GLN A 162 -8.68 15.36 8.35
C GLN A 162 -7.27 15.15 7.80
N VAL A 163 -7.11 14.36 6.74
CA VAL A 163 -5.80 14.16 6.09
C VAL A 163 -5.22 15.49 5.61
N LYS A 164 -6.02 16.33 4.94
CA LYS A 164 -5.57 17.64 4.45
C LYS A 164 -5.15 18.58 5.59
N GLN A 165 -5.89 18.57 6.71
CA GLN A 165 -5.59 19.38 7.89
C GLN A 165 -4.28 18.97 8.57
N ASN A 166 -3.90 17.69 8.47
CA ASN A 166 -2.68 17.14 9.06
C ASN A 166 -1.47 17.18 8.11
N LEU A 167 -1.58 17.84 6.95
CA LEU A 167 -0.45 18.00 6.04
C LEU A 167 0.57 18.99 6.61
N PRO A 168 1.88 18.78 6.37
CA PRO A 168 2.93 19.72 6.74
C PRO A 168 2.70 21.12 6.14
N ALA A 169 3.11 22.16 6.85
CA ALA A 169 2.87 23.56 6.44
C ALA A 169 3.50 23.91 5.09
N ASP A 170 4.61 23.28 4.73
CA ASP A 170 5.32 23.45 3.47
C ASP A 170 5.01 22.37 2.43
N TYR A 171 4.07 21.45 2.72
CA TYR A 171 3.72 20.30 1.87
C TYR A 171 3.45 20.71 0.43
N GLU A 172 2.80 21.86 0.21
CA GLU A 172 2.48 22.31 -1.15
C GLU A 172 3.71 22.57 -2.02
N LYS A 173 4.86 22.90 -1.42
CA LYS A 173 6.12 23.15 -2.11
C LYS A 173 6.87 21.87 -2.48
N TRP A 174 6.47 20.74 -1.93
CA TRP A 174 7.12 19.46 -2.18
C TRP A 174 6.85 18.96 -3.59
N ASP A 175 7.79 18.20 -4.15
CA ASP A 175 7.55 17.53 -5.41
C ASP A 175 6.50 16.42 -5.25
N TYR A 176 5.96 15.97 -6.38
CA TYR A 176 4.84 15.03 -6.39
C TYR A 176 5.19 13.63 -5.88
N LEU A 177 6.46 13.21 -5.95
CA LEU A 177 6.90 11.95 -5.37
C LEU A 177 6.88 12.07 -3.85
N SER A 178 7.53 13.10 -3.28
CA SER A 178 7.57 13.32 -1.83
C SER A 178 6.17 13.49 -1.24
N LYS A 179 5.27 14.23 -1.91
CA LYS A 179 3.85 14.32 -1.53
C LYS A 179 3.21 12.93 -1.41
N ALA A 180 3.41 12.07 -2.41
CA ALA A 180 2.84 10.73 -2.42
C ALA A 180 3.50 9.79 -1.40
N GLN A 181 4.83 9.84 -1.22
CA GLN A 181 5.55 9.05 -0.22
C GLN A 181 5.09 9.40 1.19
N TYR A 182 4.91 10.69 1.49
CA TYR A 182 4.41 11.13 2.80
C TYR A 182 3.04 10.53 3.12
N LEU A 183 2.11 10.57 2.16
CA LEU A 183 0.79 9.99 2.33
C LEU A 183 0.84 8.47 2.50
N GLU A 184 1.66 7.76 1.72
CA GLU A 184 1.87 6.32 1.90
C GLU A 184 2.44 6.01 3.28
N MET A 185 3.48 6.73 3.73
CA MET A 185 4.11 6.52 5.03
C MET A 185 3.17 6.82 6.21
N THR A 186 2.44 7.94 6.15
CA THR A 186 1.63 8.42 7.29
C THR A 186 0.24 7.79 7.36
N ILE A 187 -0.28 7.30 6.24
CA ILE A 187 -1.64 6.74 6.18
C ILE A 187 -1.59 5.22 6.01
N PHE A 188 -0.83 4.71 5.04
CA PHE A 188 -0.87 3.29 4.71
C PHE A 188 0.14 2.47 5.51
N LEU A 189 1.41 2.85 5.50
CA LEU A 189 2.50 2.14 6.17
C LEU A 189 2.21 2.03 7.67
N SER A 190 2.04 3.18 8.34
CA SER A 190 1.83 3.27 9.78
C SER A 190 0.52 2.60 10.25
N ASN A 191 -0.61 2.88 9.59
CA ASN A 191 -1.92 2.43 10.07
C ASN A 191 -2.29 1.04 9.57
N TYR A 192 -1.71 0.54 8.48
CA TYR A 192 -2.10 -0.74 7.90
C TYR A 192 -0.92 -1.70 7.73
N LEU A 193 0.13 -1.31 7.00
CA LEU A 193 1.19 -2.23 6.60
C LEU A 193 1.96 -2.78 7.80
N ILE A 194 2.59 -1.93 8.61
CA ILE A 194 3.37 -2.38 9.78
C ILE A 194 2.52 -2.93 10.91
N SER A 195 1.22 -2.63 10.91
CA SER A 195 0.32 -3.00 11.99
C SER A 195 -0.51 -4.25 11.67
N SER A 196 -1.36 -4.22 10.64
CA SER A 196 -2.20 -5.37 10.25
C SER A 196 -1.48 -6.37 9.37
N GLN A 197 -0.45 -5.95 8.66
CA GLN A 197 0.38 -6.84 7.85
C GLN A 197 1.83 -6.82 8.36
N GLY A 198 1.97 -6.75 9.68
CA GLY A 198 3.24 -6.63 10.36
C GLY A 198 3.12 -7.10 11.81
N ASP A 199 3.46 -6.23 12.74
CA ASP A 199 3.69 -6.55 14.15
C ASP A 199 2.53 -7.32 14.79
N ARG A 200 1.27 -6.89 14.63
CA ARG A 200 0.14 -7.53 15.33
C ARG A 200 -0.02 -8.99 14.94
N VAL A 201 0.14 -9.27 13.65
CA VAL A 201 -0.01 -10.60 13.08
C VAL A 201 1.19 -11.48 13.41
N ALA A 202 2.41 -10.93 13.35
CA ALA A 202 3.61 -11.68 13.72
C ALA A 202 3.66 -11.99 15.22
N MET A 203 3.27 -11.03 16.06
CA MET A 203 3.23 -11.19 17.51
C MET A 203 2.14 -12.13 17.99
N ALA A 204 1.13 -12.45 17.16
CA ALA A 204 0.20 -13.53 17.45
C ALA A 204 0.91 -14.87 17.72
N HIS A 205 2.05 -15.09 17.05
CA HIS A 205 2.92 -16.26 17.23
C HIS A 205 4.23 -15.92 17.97
N SER A 206 4.26 -14.80 18.71
CA SER A 206 5.44 -14.32 19.45
C SER A 206 6.70 -14.17 18.58
N VAL A 207 6.54 -13.64 17.36
CA VAL A 207 7.62 -13.31 16.43
C VAL A 207 7.75 -11.79 16.31
N GLU A 208 8.93 -11.27 16.63
CA GLU A 208 9.29 -9.87 16.42
C GLU A 208 9.80 -9.66 14.99
N ILE A 209 9.19 -8.74 14.25
CA ILE A 209 9.71 -8.31 12.94
C ILE A 209 10.58 -7.06 13.11
N ARG A 210 11.73 -7.05 12.44
CA ARG A 210 12.63 -5.90 12.37
C ARG A 210 12.57 -5.34 10.97
N LEU A 211 12.54 -4.01 10.89
CA LEU A 211 12.28 -3.24 9.67
C LEU A 211 13.50 -2.38 9.29
N PRO A 212 14.58 -2.94 8.70
CA PRO A 212 15.81 -2.21 8.43
C PRO A 212 15.61 -0.97 7.55
N TYR A 213 14.61 -1.00 6.67
CA TYR A 213 14.32 0.13 5.77
C TYR A 213 13.69 1.33 6.48
N LEU A 214 13.16 1.14 7.68
CA LEU A 214 12.64 2.21 8.53
C LEU A 214 13.67 2.70 9.55
N ASP A 215 14.96 2.38 9.36
CA ASP A 215 16.03 2.96 10.16
C ASP A 215 16.06 4.49 9.97
N PRO A 216 16.03 5.30 11.05
CA PRO A 216 16.00 6.75 10.95
C PRO A 216 17.16 7.34 10.14
N ARG A 217 18.34 6.70 10.14
CA ARG A 217 19.50 7.16 9.37
C ARG A 217 19.29 6.96 7.87
N LEU A 218 18.66 5.85 7.49
CA LEU A 218 18.31 5.60 6.09
C LEU A 218 17.21 6.54 5.63
N MET A 219 16.17 6.73 6.45
CA MET A 219 15.07 7.65 6.13
C MET A 219 15.56 9.09 6.01
N ASP A 220 16.42 9.56 6.91
CA ASP A 220 17.03 10.91 6.84
C ASP A 220 17.92 11.07 5.61
N PHE A 221 18.72 10.05 5.27
CA PHE A 221 19.51 10.05 4.04
C PHE A 221 18.62 10.13 2.80
N MET A 222 17.65 9.22 2.67
CA MET A 222 16.75 9.15 1.52
C MET A 222 15.85 10.37 1.40
N GLY A 223 15.46 10.99 2.50
CA GLY A 223 14.70 12.24 2.52
C GLY A 223 15.46 13.43 1.90
N ARG A 224 16.78 13.34 1.75
CA ARG A 224 17.63 14.36 1.10
C ARG A 224 17.91 14.05 -0.37
N VAL A 225 17.61 12.83 -0.83
CA VAL A 225 17.82 12.43 -2.21
C VAL A 225 16.76 13.11 -3.09
N PRO A 226 17.15 13.86 -4.15
CA PRO A 226 16.18 14.52 -5.01
C PRO A 226 15.33 13.51 -5.80
N ALA A 227 14.06 13.84 -6.03
CA ALA A 227 13.14 13.05 -6.87
C ALA A 227 13.44 13.15 -8.39
N LYS A 228 14.68 13.47 -8.78
CA LYS A 228 15.13 13.62 -10.16
C LYS A 228 16.09 12.49 -10.51
N TRP A 229 15.79 11.81 -11.61
CA TRP A 229 16.57 10.73 -12.22
C TRP A 229 16.71 10.99 -13.71
#